data_AF-T1DH07-F1
#
_entry.id   AF-T1DH07-F1
#
_cell.length_a   1.000
_cell.length_b   1.000
_cell.length_c   1.000
_cell.angle_alpha   90.00
_cell.angle_beta   90.00
_cell.angle_gamma   90.00
#
_symmetry.space_group_name_H-M   'P 1'
#
loop_
_entity.id
_entity.type
_entity.pdbx_description
1 polymer ?
#
loop_
_entity_poly.entity_id
_entity_poly.type
_entity_poly.pdbx_seq_one_letter_code
_entity_poly.pdbx_strand_id
1 'polypeptide(L)'
;GIPVVIVYGNHDAESQLTRRLRLPPNTTVLSSTKPETHIFSDLGVAVHGQSYATRAIGADLSLAYPKADPGLVNIGMLHTCFDGSLGHDPYAPCSLAGLRSKGYDYWALGHVHDHRVVCEDPMVVFPGNLQGRHIRETGPKGATLVNFVDHEPSIEQLTFDIVR
;
A
#
# COMPACT_ATOMS: atom_id res chain seq x y z
N GLY A 1 -20.55 -2.08 -8.45
CA GLY A 1 -19.26 -1.73 -9.06
C GLY A 1 -18.14 -2.30 -8.21
N ILE A 2 -16.88 -2.14 -8.62
CA ILE A 2 -15.71 -2.61 -7.85
C ILE A 2 -15.21 -1.44 -6.98
N PRO A 3 -15.17 -1.56 -5.64
CA PRO A 3 -14.65 -0.48 -4.79
C PRO A 3 -13.15 -0.28 -4.99
N VAL A 4 -12.69 0.95 -4.82
CA VAL A 4 -11.27 1.33 -4.93
C VAL A 4 -10.85 2.07 -3.67
N VAL A 5 -9.72 1.70 -3.08
CA VAL A 5 -9.11 2.41 -1.96
C VAL A 5 -7.74 2.95 -2.37
N ILE A 6 -7.46 4.20 -2.04
CA ILE A 6 -6.21 4.90 -2.39
C ILE A 6 -5.56 5.47 -1.14
N VAL A 7 -4.23 5.29 -1.05
CA VAL A 7 -3.34 6.09 -0.20
C VAL A 7 -2.39 6.88 -1.10
N TYR A 8 -2.26 8.18 -0.87
CA TYR A 8 -1.31 9.00 -1.63
C TYR A 8 0.11 8.84 -1.09
N GLY A 9 1.06 8.72 -2.02
CA GLY A 9 2.49 8.66 -1.72
C GLY A 9 3.18 10.02 -1.83
N ASN A 10 4.50 9.97 -1.98
CA ASN A 10 5.38 11.14 -2.01
C ASN A 10 5.16 12.08 -3.21
N HIS A 11 4.82 11.52 -4.36
CA HIS A 11 4.59 12.29 -5.59
C HIS A 11 3.19 12.92 -5.66
N ASP A 12 2.22 12.33 -4.95
CA ASP A 12 0.82 12.73 -4.96
C ASP A 12 0.37 13.38 -3.65
N ALA A 13 1.34 13.80 -2.81
CA ALA A 13 1.07 14.41 -1.51
C ALA A 13 0.06 15.55 -1.64
N GLU A 14 -0.80 15.68 -0.63
CA GLU A 14 -1.99 16.55 -0.64
C GLU A 14 -1.69 18.02 -0.98
N SER A 15 -0.43 18.46 -0.86
CA SER A 15 -0.01 19.81 -1.20
C SER A 15 0.22 20.09 -2.70
N GLN A 16 0.28 19.09 -3.60
CA GLN A 16 0.70 19.32 -5.00
C GLN A 16 -0.22 18.84 -6.13
N LEU A 17 -0.93 17.69 -6.01
CA LEU A 17 -1.68 17.12 -7.16
C LEU A 17 -3.19 16.95 -6.96
N THR A 18 -3.67 16.75 -5.73
CA THR A 18 -5.00 16.18 -5.46
C THR A 18 -6.17 17.16 -5.64
N ARG A 19 -5.90 18.47 -5.78
CA ARG A 19 -6.95 19.50 -5.91
C ARG A 19 -7.71 19.50 -7.24
N ARG A 20 -7.34 18.69 -8.24
CA ARG A 20 -7.88 18.81 -9.62
C ARG A 20 -8.57 17.57 -10.20
N LEU A 21 -8.48 16.39 -9.58
CA LEU A 21 -9.10 15.17 -10.10
C LEU A 21 -10.41 14.85 -9.37
N ARG A 22 -11.51 14.76 -10.14
CA ARG A 22 -12.75 14.16 -9.66
C ARG A 22 -12.62 12.65 -9.79
N LEU A 23 -12.50 11.96 -8.67
CA LEU A 23 -12.44 10.50 -8.64
C LEU A 23 -13.84 9.90 -8.85
N PRO A 24 -13.93 8.69 -9.42
CA PRO A 24 -15.18 7.95 -9.50
C PRO A 24 -15.84 7.78 -8.11
N PRO A 25 -17.18 7.75 -8.01
CA PRO A 25 -17.89 7.67 -6.72
C PRO A 25 -17.58 6.41 -5.88
N ASN A 26 -17.07 5.35 -6.51
CA ASN A 26 -16.64 4.10 -5.86
C ASN A 26 -15.20 4.15 -5.31
N THR A 27 -14.61 5.34 -5.21
CA THR A 27 -13.21 5.54 -4.77
C THR A 27 -13.18 6.17 -3.38
N THR A 28 -12.56 5.47 -2.44
CA THR A 28 -12.24 5.97 -1.10
C THR A 28 -10.77 6.38 -1.05
N VAL A 29 -10.50 7.62 -0.70
CA VAL A 29 -9.14 8.11 -0.44
C VAL A 29 -8.97 8.21 1.07
N LEU A 30 -7.98 7.52 1.63
CA LEU A 30 -7.72 7.54 3.06
C LEU A 30 -7.01 8.83 3.49
N SER A 31 -7.32 9.30 4.69
CA SER A 31 -6.85 10.55 5.26
C SER A 31 -5.33 10.73 5.20
N SER A 32 -4.88 11.96 4.98
CA SER A 32 -3.48 12.36 5.07
C SER A 32 -3.03 12.73 6.48
N THR A 33 -3.99 13.05 7.37
CA THR A 33 -3.70 13.65 8.68
C THR A 33 -3.65 12.63 9.81
N LYS A 34 -4.28 11.47 9.63
CA LYS A 34 -4.29 10.38 10.61
C LYS A 34 -4.57 9.03 9.92
N PRO A 35 -4.24 7.90 10.57
CA PRO A 35 -4.66 6.59 10.11
C PRO A 35 -6.19 6.49 10.03
N GLU A 36 -6.66 5.83 8.99
CA GLU A 36 -8.07 5.59 8.72
C GLU A 36 -8.31 4.12 8.40
N THR A 37 -9.45 3.61 8.88
CA THR A 37 -9.96 2.29 8.51
C THR A 37 -11.23 2.47 7.70
N HIS A 38 -11.28 1.87 6.53
CA HIS A 38 -12.49 1.75 5.75
C HIS A 38 -12.95 0.29 5.75
N ILE A 39 -14.20 0.06 6.19
CA ILE A 39 -14.77 -1.28 6.34
C ILE A 39 -15.74 -1.55 5.18
N PHE A 40 -15.49 -2.63 4.47
CA PHE A 40 -16.41 -3.21 3.49
C PHE A 40 -17.15 -4.37 4.15
N SER A 41 -18.21 -4.08 4.91
CA SER A 41 -18.94 -5.08 5.70
C SER A 41 -19.47 -6.23 4.86
N ASP A 42 -19.96 -5.96 3.65
CA ASP A 42 -20.47 -6.98 2.72
C ASP A 42 -19.38 -7.94 2.23
N LEU A 43 -18.11 -7.54 2.33
CA LEU A 43 -16.95 -8.35 1.96
C LEU A 43 -16.23 -8.96 3.18
N GLY A 44 -16.57 -8.53 4.40
CA GLY A 44 -15.82 -8.90 5.60
C GLY A 44 -14.38 -8.37 5.61
N VAL A 45 -14.13 -7.21 4.99
CA VAL A 45 -12.77 -6.65 4.82
C VAL A 45 -12.64 -5.28 5.52
N ALA A 46 -11.54 -5.09 6.25
CA ALA A 46 -11.08 -3.80 6.76
C ALA A 46 -9.81 -3.37 6.03
N VAL A 47 -9.81 -2.16 5.47
CA VAL A 47 -8.62 -1.56 4.84
C VAL A 47 -8.11 -0.43 5.71
N HIS A 48 -6.87 -0.54 6.17
CA HIS A 48 -6.20 0.43 7.03
C HIS A 48 -5.13 1.18 6.24
N GLY A 49 -5.05 2.49 6.39
CA GLY A 49 -4.04 3.26 5.69
C GLY A 49 -3.98 4.72 6.09
N GLN A 50 -2.96 5.39 5.58
CA GLN A 50 -2.77 6.83 5.73
C GLN A 50 -2.02 7.36 4.49
N SER A 51 -2.59 8.40 3.88
CA SER A 51 -1.96 9.15 2.80
C SER A 51 -0.85 10.08 3.33
N TYR A 52 0.04 10.52 2.47
CA TYR A 52 1.04 11.51 2.86
C TYR A 52 0.49 12.94 2.82
N ALA A 53 0.59 13.65 3.94
CA ALA A 53 0.29 15.08 4.02
C ALA A 53 1.30 15.92 3.25
N THR A 54 2.56 15.50 3.23
CA THR A 54 3.66 16.21 2.56
C THR A 54 4.57 15.22 1.83
N ARG A 55 5.39 15.74 0.90
CA ARG A 55 6.36 14.94 0.17
C ARG A 55 7.46 14.33 1.06
N ALA A 56 7.71 14.88 2.25
CA ALA A 56 8.75 14.46 3.18
C ALA A 56 8.13 14.00 4.51
N ILE A 57 8.17 12.71 4.81
CA ILE A 57 7.65 12.06 6.01
C ILE A 57 8.87 11.47 6.71
N GLY A 58 9.17 11.92 7.93
CA GLY A 58 10.31 11.40 8.70
C GLY A 58 9.94 10.32 9.72
N ALA A 59 8.65 10.03 9.87
CA ALA A 59 8.11 9.11 10.87
C ALA A 59 7.59 7.83 10.22
N ASP A 60 7.63 6.72 10.96
CA ASP A 60 6.96 5.47 10.58
C ASP A 60 5.46 5.58 10.87
N LEU A 61 4.68 5.89 9.83
CA LEU A 61 3.23 6.06 9.93
C LEU A 61 2.52 4.77 10.36
N SER A 62 3.08 3.60 10.04
CA SER A 62 2.46 2.32 10.35
C SER A 62 2.26 2.15 11.86
N LEU A 63 3.14 2.73 12.69
CA LEU A 63 3.06 2.61 14.14
C LEU A 63 1.76 3.20 14.72
N ALA A 64 1.15 4.18 14.05
CA ALA A 64 -0.10 4.79 14.49
C ALA A 64 -1.35 3.99 14.05
N TYR A 65 -1.21 3.00 13.18
CA TYR A 65 -2.36 2.26 12.64
C TYR A 65 -3.05 1.44 13.76
N PRO A 66 -4.38 1.22 13.66
CA PRO A 66 -5.11 0.43 14.64
C PRO A 66 -4.68 -1.04 14.64
N LYS A 67 -5.07 -1.81 15.66
CA LYS A 67 -4.92 -3.27 15.65
C LYS A 67 -5.95 -3.90 14.69
N ALA A 68 -5.64 -5.11 14.24
CA ALA A 68 -6.56 -5.92 13.45
C ALA A 68 -7.89 -6.16 14.19
N ASP A 69 -8.98 -6.15 13.43
CA ASP A 69 -10.26 -6.69 13.87
C ASP A 69 -10.29 -8.20 13.58
N PRO A 70 -10.35 -9.08 14.59
CA PRO A 70 -10.32 -10.53 14.38
C PRO A 70 -11.54 -11.08 13.63
N GLY A 71 -12.60 -10.28 13.45
CA GLY A 71 -13.79 -10.67 12.69
C GLY A 71 -13.74 -10.31 11.20
N LEU A 72 -12.67 -9.67 10.73
CA LEU A 72 -12.54 -9.17 9.35
C LEU A 72 -11.16 -9.54 8.78
N VAL A 73 -11.07 -9.65 7.46
CA VAL A 73 -9.76 -9.66 6.77
C VAL A 73 -9.19 -8.26 6.83
N ASN A 74 -8.00 -8.10 7.42
CA ASN A 74 -7.35 -6.82 7.64
C ASN A 74 -6.24 -6.61 6.60
N ILE A 75 -6.39 -5.57 5.79
CA ILE A 75 -5.42 -5.17 4.77
C ILE A 75 -4.80 -3.83 5.18
N GLY A 76 -3.48 -3.82 5.37
CA GLY A 76 -2.73 -2.58 5.55
C GLY A 76 -2.21 -2.02 4.23
N MET A 77 -2.47 -0.74 3.96
CA MET A 77 -1.92 0.00 2.83
C MET A 77 -0.91 1.04 3.31
N LEU A 78 0.33 0.99 2.80
CA LEU A 78 1.37 1.92 3.23
C LEU A 78 2.34 2.26 2.08
N HIS A 79 2.47 3.53 1.77
CA HIS A 79 3.61 4.01 0.98
C HIS A 79 4.82 4.14 1.92
N THR A 80 5.99 3.56 1.62
CA THR A 80 7.16 3.57 2.53
C THR A 80 8.47 3.16 1.83
N CYS A 81 9.62 3.60 2.35
CA CYS A 81 10.94 3.16 1.87
C CYS A 81 11.48 1.87 2.51
N PHE A 82 10.66 1.15 3.29
CA PHE A 82 10.94 -0.13 3.98
C PHE A 82 12.43 -0.52 4.13
N ASP A 83 12.90 -0.51 5.39
CA ASP A 83 14.26 -0.93 5.77
C ASP A 83 15.40 -0.14 5.10
N GLY A 84 15.17 1.16 4.82
CA GLY A 84 16.22 2.09 4.38
C GLY A 84 16.85 1.74 3.03
N SER A 85 16.15 0.97 2.21
CA SER A 85 16.67 0.35 0.97
C SER A 85 17.08 1.33 -0.15
N LEU A 86 17.08 2.63 0.11
CA LEU A 86 17.56 3.68 -0.79
C LEU A 86 18.50 4.58 0.01
N GLY A 87 19.79 4.59 -0.33
CA GLY A 87 20.89 5.27 0.38
C GLY A 87 20.85 6.80 0.46
N HIS A 88 19.72 7.36 0.89
CA HIS A 88 19.48 8.75 1.26
C HIS A 88 18.71 8.80 2.58
N ASP A 89 18.59 10.00 3.17
CA ASP A 89 17.93 10.29 4.46
C ASP A 89 16.70 9.42 4.75
N PRO A 90 16.47 9.00 6.02
CA PRO A 90 15.38 8.10 6.41
C PRO A 90 14.02 8.72 6.09
N TYR A 91 13.56 8.48 4.88
CA TYR A 91 12.30 8.95 4.35
C TYR A 91 11.25 7.85 4.49
N ALA A 92 10.11 8.19 5.07
CA ALA A 92 8.99 7.31 5.36
C ALA A 92 9.41 5.91 5.83
N PRO A 93 10.16 5.82 6.96
CA PRO A 93 10.69 4.57 7.44
C PRO A 93 9.56 3.58 7.78
N CYS A 94 9.86 2.29 7.66
CA CYS A 94 9.00 1.21 8.13
C CYS A 94 9.85 -0.02 8.44
N SER A 95 9.44 -0.80 9.44
CA SER A 95 10.07 -2.06 9.82
C SER A 95 9.10 -3.22 9.77
N LEU A 96 9.58 -4.42 9.43
CA LEU A 96 8.76 -5.64 9.45
C LEU A 96 8.16 -5.90 10.83
N ALA A 97 8.90 -5.62 11.90
CA ALA A 97 8.41 -5.75 13.27
C ALA A 97 7.22 -4.81 13.54
N GLY A 98 7.28 -3.56 13.06
CA GLY A 98 6.18 -2.61 13.13
C GLY A 98 4.92 -3.10 12.43
N LEU A 99 5.07 -3.60 11.19
CA LEU A 99 3.97 -4.19 10.41
C LEU A 99 3.36 -5.41 11.10
N ARG A 100 4.19 -6.37 11.54
CA ARG A 100 3.78 -7.56 12.28
C ARG A 100 3.01 -7.23 13.55
N SER A 101 3.41 -6.16 14.24
CA SER A 101 2.75 -5.76 15.47
C SER A 101 1.27 -5.42 15.29
N LYS A 102 0.80 -5.15 14.06
CA LYS A 102 -0.61 -4.81 13.80
C LYS A 102 -1.52 -6.03 13.69
N GLY A 103 -0.96 -7.20 13.37
CA GLY A 103 -1.71 -8.44 13.21
C GLY A 103 -2.57 -8.48 11.96
N TYR A 104 -2.20 -7.74 10.91
CA TYR A 104 -2.93 -7.74 9.64
C TYR A 104 -2.58 -8.96 8.80
N ASP A 105 -3.56 -9.42 8.02
CA ASP A 105 -3.43 -10.59 7.16
C ASP A 105 -2.56 -10.28 5.93
N TYR A 106 -2.64 -9.06 5.41
CA TYR A 106 -1.88 -8.61 4.25
C TYR A 106 -1.44 -7.15 4.32
N TRP A 107 -0.25 -6.86 3.81
CA TRP A 107 0.26 -5.50 3.61
C TRP A 107 0.54 -5.22 2.13
N ALA A 108 -0.22 -4.27 1.58
CA ALA A 108 0.01 -3.65 0.29
C ALA A 108 0.94 -2.44 0.45
N LEU A 109 2.23 -2.64 0.20
CA LEU A 109 3.22 -1.57 0.25
C LEU A 109 3.31 -0.83 -1.09
N GLY A 110 3.80 0.41 -1.05
CA GLY A 110 4.11 1.21 -2.24
C GLY A 110 5.39 2.02 -2.03
N HIS A 111 5.88 2.65 -3.12
CA HIS A 111 7.15 3.41 -3.25
C HIS A 111 8.22 2.66 -4.06
N VAL A 112 8.46 1.38 -3.76
CA VAL A 112 9.42 0.54 -4.48
C VAL A 112 8.82 0.12 -5.83
N HIS A 113 9.59 0.31 -6.91
CA HIS A 113 9.15 0.05 -8.30
C HIS A 113 9.31 -1.40 -8.75
N ASP A 114 10.05 -2.21 -8.00
CA ASP A 114 10.19 -3.64 -8.26
C ASP A 114 9.17 -4.43 -7.47
N HIS A 115 8.60 -5.46 -8.10
CA HIS A 115 7.76 -6.41 -7.40
C HIS A 115 8.62 -7.20 -6.40
N ARG A 116 8.20 -7.24 -5.14
CA ARG A 116 8.94 -7.90 -4.06
C ARG A 116 8.00 -8.41 -2.98
N VAL A 117 8.09 -9.69 -2.69
CA VAL A 117 7.57 -10.27 -1.44
C VAL A 117 8.61 -10.01 -0.35
N VAL A 118 8.23 -9.24 0.64
CA VAL A 118 9.10 -8.85 1.77
C VAL A 118 9.02 -9.89 2.88
N CYS A 119 7.85 -10.47 3.07
CA CYS A 119 7.54 -11.46 4.09
C CYS A 119 6.33 -12.27 3.61
N GLU A 120 6.31 -13.58 3.91
CA GLU A 120 5.19 -14.47 3.59
C GLU A 120 4.20 -14.60 4.77
N ASP A 121 4.67 -14.39 6.01
CA ASP A 121 3.83 -14.41 7.21
C ASP A 121 4.18 -13.27 8.21
N PRO A 122 3.35 -12.20 8.30
CA PRO A 122 2.20 -11.94 7.43
C PRO A 122 2.67 -11.65 5.99
N MET A 123 1.76 -11.76 5.04
CA MET A 123 2.07 -11.49 3.63
C MET A 123 2.30 -9.98 3.43
N VAL A 124 3.53 -9.58 3.08
CA VAL A 124 3.92 -8.18 2.88
C VAL A 124 4.52 -8.03 1.50
N VAL A 125 3.92 -7.21 0.64
CA VAL A 125 4.28 -7.13 -0.77
C VAL A 125 4.42 -5.70 -1.24
N PHE A 126 5.50 -5.44 -1.97
CA PHE A 126 5.57 -4.34 -2.93
C PHE A 126 5.12 -4.87 -4.30
N PRO A 127 4.03 -4.35 -4.90
CA PRO A 127 3.57 -4.81 -6.20
C PRO A 127 4.46 -4.30 -7.36
N GLY A 128 5.33 -3.33 -7.09
CA GLY A 128 6.12 -2.63 -8.10
C GLY A 128 5.33 -1.55 -8.83
N ASN A 129 5.86 -1.09 -9.96
CA ASN A 129 5.19 -0.14 -10.84
C ASN A 129 4.54 -0.81 -12.07
N LEU A 130 3.54 -0.13 -12.65
CA LEU A 130 2.85 -0.58 -13.86
C LEU A 130 3.65 -0.32 -15.14
N GLN A 131 4.51 0.69 -15.11
CA GLN A 131 5.35 1.09 -16.23
C GLN A 131 6.65 1.67 -15.71
N GLY A 132 7.78 1.20 -16.27
CA GLY A 132 9.10 1.69 -15.91
C GLY A 132 9.25 3.19 -16.16
N ARG A 133 9.80 3.91 -15.18
CA ARG A 133 10.10 5.35 -15.23
C ARG A 133 11.55 5.66 -15.61
N HIS A 134 12.42 4.65 -15.60
CA HIS A 134 13.83 4.77 -15.92
C HIS A 134 14.31 3.55 -16.72
N ILE A 135 15.31 3.73 -17.59
CA ILE A 135 15.85 2.65 -18.47
C ILE A 135 16.35 1.42 -17.71
N ARG A 136 16.63 1.56 -16.42
CA ARG A 136 17.09 0.48 -15.54
C ARG A 136 15.94 -0.33 -14.91
N GLU A 137 14.71 0.17 -14.96
CA GLU A 137 13.53 -0.53 -14.46
C GLU A 137 13.05 -1.56 -15.47
N THR A 138 13.84 -2.63 -15.58
CA THR A 138 13.61 -3.74 -16.50
C THR A 138 12.72 -4.82 -15.85
N GLY A 139 12.29 -5.80 -16.65
CA GLY A 139 11.47 -6.91 -16.17
C GLY A 139 9.95 -6.68 -16.26
N PRO A 140 9.16 -7.68 -15.86
CA PRO A 140 7.70 -7.63 -15.95
C PRO A 140 7.12 -6.57 -15.03
N LYS A 141 6.06 -5.91 -15.50
CA LYS A 141 5.34 -4.84 -14.80
C LYS A 141 3.86 -5.16 -14.74
N GLY A 142 3.19 -4.78 -13.66
CA GLY A 142 1.78 -5.09 -13.48
C GLY A 142 1.34 -4.99 -12.03
N ALA A 143 0.45 -5.89 -11.61
CA ALA A 143 -0.20 -5.84 -10.31
C ALA A 143 -0.10 -7.16 -9.56
N THR A 144 -0.34 -7.14 -8.25
CA THR A 144 -0.49 -8.35 -7.45
C THR A 144 -1.99 -8.61 -7.25
N LEU A 145 -2.46 -9.74 -7.75
CA LEU A 145 -3.77 -10.28 -7.40
C LEU A 145 -3.63 -11.02 -6.07
N VAL A 146 -4.49 -10.70 -5.11
CA VAL A 146 -4.50 -11.33 -3.79
C VAL A 146 -5.85 -12.00 -3.60
N ASN A 147 -5.84 -13.30 -3.31
CA ASN A 147 -7.02 -14.06 -2.96
C ASN A 147 -6.96 -14.44 -1.48
N PHE A 148 -8.04 -14.23 -0.76
CA PHE A 148 -8.18 -14.64 0.63
C PHE A 148 -9.10 -15.84 0.72
N VAL A 149 -8.66 -16.88 1.43
CA VAL A 149 -9.52 -17.95 1.95
C VAL A 149 -9.55 -17.78 3.45
N ASP A 150 -10.71 -17.38 3.98
CA ASP A 150 -10.83 -16.84 5.33
C ASP A 150 -9.83 -15.69 5.54
N HIS A 151 -8.82 -15.87 6.40
CA HIS A 151 -7.78 -14.88 6.68
C HIS A 151 -6.45 -15.17 5.97
N GLU A 152 -6.36 -16.25 5.20
CA GLU A 152 -5.10 -16.68 4.57
C GLU A 152 -4.95 -16.07 3.17
N PRO A 153 -3.95 -15.19 2.93
CA PRO A 153 -3.70 -14.62 1.61
C PRO A 153 -2.87 -15.57 0.73
N SER A 154 -3.26 -15.63 -0.54
CA SER A 154 -2.42 -16.16 -1.63
C SER A 154 -2.25 -15.09 -2.70
N ILE A 155 -1.09 -15.04 -3.34
CA ILE A 155 -0.76 -13.99 -4.30
C ILE A 155 -0.42 -14.55 -5.69
N GLU A 156 -0.82 -13.82 -6.71
CA GLU A 156 -0.43 -14.04 -8.09
C GLU A 156 0.08 -12.71 -8.67
N GLN A 157 1.27 -12.74 -9.28
CA GLN A 157 1.79 -11.57 -9.99
C GLN A 157 1.17 -11.53 -11.40
N LEU A 158 0.28 -10.56 -11.63
CA LEU A 158 -0.25 -10.26 -12.94
C LEU A 158 0.73 -9.38 -13.70
N THR A 159 1.20 -9.86 -14.85
CA THR A 159 1.99 -9.05 -15.78
C THR A 159 1.06 -8.43 -16.81
N PHE A 160 1.16 -7.12 -16.99
CA PHE A 160 0.42 -6.43 -18.04
C PHE A 160 1.31 -6.35 -19.27
N ASP A 161 0.79 -6.81 -20.40
CA ASP A 161 1.49 -6.68 -21.67
C ASP A 161 1.78 -5.22 -21.96
N ILE A 162 3.04 -4.94 -22.27
CA ILE A 162 3.58 -3.61 -22.51
C ILE A 162 2.72 -2.93 -23.58
N VAL A 163 2.12 -1.78 -23.25
CA VAL A 163 1.74 -0.82 -24.31
C VAL A 163 3.04 -0.46 -25.02
N ARG A 164 3.27 -1.09 -26.18
CA ARG A 164 4.38 -0.79 -27.08
C ARG A 164 4.27 0.63 -27.63
#